data_AF-A0A1S2W7E4-F1
#
_entry.id   AF-A0A1S2W7E4-F1
#
_cell.length_a   1.000
_cell.length_b   1.000
_cell.length_c   1.000
_cell.angle_alpha   90.00
_cell.angle_beta   90.00
_cell.angle_gamma   90.00
#
_symmetry.space_group_name_H-M   'P 1'
#
loop_
_entity.id
_entity.type
_entity.pdbx_description
1 polymer ?
#
loop_
_entity_poly.entity_id
_entity_poly.type
_entity_poly.pdbx_seq_one_letter_code
_entity_poly.pdbx_strand_id
1 'polypeptide(L)'
;MSPLLDYTSFCQIAEEQLEVTMEQPVTGGERLRDDLQLDSMRLLQLLVHLELEHGYVLADEKLAQLPQMTVDQLLQSLARKEVV
;
A
#
# COMPACT_ATOMS: atom_id res chain seq x y z
N MET A 1 -0.55 2.64 -18.08
CA MET A 1 0.67 2.81 -17.26
C MET A 1 0.71 1.63 -16.32
N SER A 2 1.79 0.84 -16.32
CA SER A 2 1.92 -0.27 -15.37
C SER A 2 2.23 0.29 -13.99
N PRO A 3 1.62 -0.23 -12.91
CA PRO A 3 1.94 0.20 -11.56
C PRO A 3 3.42 -0.05 -11.25
N LEU A 4 4.02 0.82 -10.44
CA LEU A 4 5.44 0.75 -10.07
C LEU A 4 5.74 -0.43 -9.13
N LEU A 5 4.74 -0.81 -8.32
CA LEU A 5 4.77 -1.92 -7.39
C LEU A 5 3.69 -2.91 -7.83
N ASP A 6 4.04 -4.20 -7.92
CA ASP A 6 3.07 -5.26 -8.24
C ASP A 6 2.39 -5.81 -6.98
N TYR A 7 1.32 -6.59 -7.18
CA TYR A 7 0.56 -7.16 -6.08
C TYR A 7 1.38 -8.09 -5.20
N THR A 8 2.28 -8.88 -5.80
CA THR A 8 3.13 -9.82 -5.06
C THR A 8 4.09 -9.09 -4.13
N SER A 9 4.78 -8.06 -4.63
CA SER A 9 5.68 -7.26 -3.81
C SER A 9 4.92 -6.50 -2.73
N PHE A 10 3.72 -5.97 -3.05
CA PHE A 10 2.85 -5.34 -2.04
C PHE A 10 2.49 -6.29 -0.91
N CYS A 11 2.05 -7.53 -1.24
CA CYS A 11 1.73 -8.53 -0.23
C CYS A 11 2.95 -8.84 0.63
N GLN A 12 4.12 -9.06 0.04
CA GLN A 12 5.35 -9.34 0.78
C GLN A 12 5.69 -8.20 1.76
N ILE A 13 5.67 -6.95 1.28
CA ILE A 13 5.94 -5.78 2.15
C ILE A 13 4.90 -5.69 3.26
N ALA A 14 3.62 -5.88 2.95
CA ALA A 14 2.56 -5.83 3.96
C ALA A 14 2.77 -6.92 5.02
N GLU A 15 3.07 -8.16 4.63
CA GLU A 15 3.31 -9.26 5.56
C GLU A 15 4.56 -9.05 6.42
N GLU A 16 5.66 -8.64 5.80
CA GLU A 16 6.95 -8.42 6.48
C GLU A 16 6.90 -7.24 7.45
N GLN A 17 6.23 -6.14 7.07
CA GLN A 17 6.26 -4.88 7.82
C GLN A 17 5.10 -4.72 8.80
N LEU A 18 3.96 -5.35 8.54
CA LEU A 18 2.73 -5.18 9.35
C LEU A 18 2.39 -6.40 10.21
N GLU A 19 3.22 -7.45 10.14
CA GLU A 19 2.98 -8.74 10.82
C GLU A 19 1.59 -9.31 10.51
N VAL A 20 1.10 -9.06 9.29
CA VAL A 20 -0.16 -9.60 8.79
C VAL A 20 0.12 -10.82 7.91
N THR A 21 -0.88 -11.67 7.70
CA THR A 21 -0.79 -12.79 6.76
C THR A 21 -1.86 -12.59 5.70
N MET A 22 -1.44 -12.45 4.44
CA MET A 22 -2.34 -12.37 3.30
C MET A 22 -2.64 -13.79 2.84
N GLU A 23 -3.59 -14.44 3.51
CA GLU A 23 -3.97 -15.83 3.23
C GLU A 23 -4.52 -16.05 1.81
N GLN A 24 -4.94 -14.97 1.16
CA GLN A 24 -5.53 -14.98 -0.18
C GLN A 24 -4.75 -14.07 -1.14
N PRO A 25 -4.62 -14.48 -2.42
CA PRO A 25 -3.94 -13.67 -3.42
C PRO A 25 -4.70 -12.37 -3.64
N VAL A 26 -4.00 -11.25 -3.44
CA VAL A 26 -4.56 -9.91 -3.68
C VAL A 26 -4.65 -9.67 -5.19
N THR A 27 -5.84 -9.30 -5.66
CA THR A 27 -6.14 -9.11 -7.08
C THR A 27 -6.31 -7.64 -7.48
N GLY A 28 -6.39 -6.73 -6.50
CA GLY A 28 -6.46 -5.28 -6.68
C GLY A 28 -7.81 -4.67 -6.35
N GLY A 29 -8.88 -5.46 -6.34
CA GLY A 29 -10.25 -5.02 -6.03
C GLY A 29 -10.55 -4.92 -4.54
N GLU A 30 -9.68 -5.46 -3.69
CA GLU A 30 -9.83 -5.53 -2.25
C GLU A 30 -9.59 -4.16 -1.62
N ARG A 31 -10.48 -3.74 -0.72
CA ARG A 31 -10.31 -2.53 0.09
C ARG A 31 -9.27 -2.77 1.16
N LEU A 32 -8.37 -1.81 1.29
CA LEU A 32 -7.28 -1.87 2.26
C LEU A 32 -7.79 -2.06 3.70
N ARG A 33 -8.83 -1.33 4.10
CA ARG A 33 -9.39 -1.46 5.45
C ARG A 33 -10.37 -2.61 5.60
N ASP A 34 -11.33 -2.73 4.69
CA ASP A 34 -12.46 -3.66 4.89
C ASP A 34 -12.10 -5.10 4.55
N ASP A 35 -11.38 -5.32 3.45
CA ASP A 35 -11.05 -6.67 2.94
C ASP A 35 -9.71 -7.17 3.48
N LEU A 36 -8.68 -6.31 3.53
CA LEU A 36 -7.37 -6.67 4.07
C LEU A 36 -7.23 -6.42 5.58
N GLN A 37 -8.26 -5.85 6.22
CA GLN A 37 -8.27 -5.58 7.66
C GLN A 37 -7.05 -4.77 8.15
N LEU A 38 -6.55 -3.87 7.29
CA LEU A 38 -5.48 -2.96 7.64
C LEU A 38 -6.06 -1.74 8.34
N ASP A 39 -5.89 -1.66 9.66
CA ASP A 39 -6.27 -0.49 10.44
C ASP A 39 -5.51 0.77 10.02
N SER A 40 -6.04 1.94 10.34
CA SER A 40 -5.39 3.23 10.01
C SER A 40 -3.93 3.31 10.48
N MET A 41 -3.61 2.70 11.62
CA MET A 41 -2.23 2.63 12.14
C MET A 41 -1.33 1.80 11.21
N ARG A 42 -1.78 0.60 10.83
CA ARG A 42 -1.04 -0.31 9.93
C ARG A 42 -0.87 0.30 8.55
N LEU A 43 -1.90 0.98 8.03
CA LEU A 43 -1.82 1.68 6.76
C LEU A 43 -0.77 2.80 6.77
N LEU A 44 -0.70 3.57 7.86
CA LEU A 44 0.34 4.60 8.00
C LEU A 44 1.73 3.97 8.13
N GLN A 45 1.88 2.89 8.90
CA GLN A 45 3.14 2.15 8.99
C GLN A 45 3.59 1.68 7.61
N LEU A 46 2.68 1.07 6.83
CA LEU A 46 2.96 0.61 5.48
C LEU A 46 3.48 1.74 4.60
N LEU A 47 2.83 2.91 4.62
CA LEU A 47 3.28 4.07 3.85
C LEU A 47 4.68 4.54 4.27
N VAL A 48 4.96 4.56 5.57
CA VAL A 48 6.29 4.94 6.09
C VAL A 48 7.37 3.96 5.60
N HIS A 49 7.10 2.65 5.63
CA HIS A 49 8.03 1.64 5.11
C HIS A 49 8.21 1.75 3.60
N LEU A 50 7.12 1.93 2.85
CA LEU A 50 7.16 2.18 1.41
C LEU A 50 8.01 3.40 1.07
N GLU A 51 7.90 4.48 1.84
CA GLU A 51 8.68 5.69 1.61
C GLU A 51 10.16 5.53 1.97
N LEU A 52 10.46 4.99 3.14
CA LEU A 52 11.82 4.93 3.67
C LEU A 52 12.66 3.81 3.05
N GLU A 53 12.06 2.64 2.82
CA GLU A 53 12.79 1.45 2.37
C GLU A 53 12.69 1.25 0.86
N HIS A 54 11.57 1.61 0.26
CA HIS A 54 11.30 1.38 -1.16
C HIS A 54 11.27 2.65 -2.02
N GLY A 55 11.31 3.83 -1.40
CA GLY A 55 11.26 5.11 -2.10
C GLY A 55 9.93 5.37 -2.80
N TYR A 56 8.82 4.80 -2.30
CA TYR A 56 7.48 5.06 -2.80
C TYR A 56 6.72 6.02 -1.88
N VAL A 57 6.11 7.04 -2.46
CA VAL A 57 5.34 8.04 -1.72
C VAL A 57 3.91 8.09 -2.22
N LEU A 58 2.99 8.38 -1.29
CA LEU A 58 1.60 8.67 -1.59
C LEU A 58 1.34 10.16 -1.36
N ALA A 59 0.64 10.81 -2.29
CA ALA A 59 0.29 12.22 -2.14
C ALA A 59 -0.63 12.45 -0.93
N ASP A 60 -0.41 13.54 -0.18
CA ASP A 60 -1.17 13.88 1.03
C ASP A 60 -2.69 13.96 0.80
N GLU A 61 -3.13 14.37 -0.39
CA GLU A 61 -4.56 14.40 -0.75
C GLU A 61 -5.22 13.00 -0.77
N LYS A 62 -4.43 11.94 -0.97
CA LYS A 62 -4.90 10.55 -0.98
C LYS A 62 -4.82 9.90 0.40
N LEU A 63 -4.00 10.44 1.31
CA LEU A 63 -3.85 9.92 2.68
C LEU A 63 -5.19 9.84 3.43
N ALA A 64 -6.05 10.83 3.29
CA ALA A 64 -7.39 10.82 3.88
C ALA A 64 -8.33 9.74 3.29
N GLN A 65 -8.07 9.33 2.05
CA GLN A 65 -8.85 8.33 1.32
C GLN A 65 -8.28 6.92 1.48
N LEU A 66 -7.04 6.79 1.96
CA LEU A 66 -6.29 5.54 2.08
C LEU A 66 -7.10 4.39 2.68
N PRO A 67 -7.84 4.53 3.79
CA PRO A 67 -8.59 3.40 4.34
C PRO A 67 -9.73 2.92 3.45
N GLN A 68 -10.21 3.77 2.52
CA GLN A 68 -11.30 3.46 1.60
C GLN A 68 -10.80 3.05 0.21
N MET A 69 -9.49 3.17 -0.05
CA MET A 69 -8.89 2.81 -1.33
C MET A 69 -8.79 1.30 -1.47
N THR A 70 -8.87 0.83 -2.71
CA THR A 70 -8.49 -0.54 -3.05
C THR A 70 -6.98 -0.66 -3.23
N VAL A 71 -6.47 -1.89 -3.23
CA VAL A 71 -5.05 -2.13 -3.48
C VAL A 71 -4.63 -1.59 -4.84
N ASP A 72 -5.40 -1.82 -5.90
CA ASP A 72 -5.08 -1.29 -7.24
C ASP A 72 -5.01 0.25 -7.23
N GLN A 73 -5.94 0.92 -6.54
CA GLN A 73 -5.90 2.37 -6.39
C GLN A 73 -4.67 2.85 -5.63
N LEU A 74 -4.26 2.15 -4.58
CA LEU A 74 -3.04 2.46 -3.86
C LEU A 74 -1.82 2.32 -4.76
N LEU A 75 -1.64 1.17 -5.42
CA LEU A 75 -0.50 0.90 -6.30
C LEU A 75 -0.40 1.89 -7.47
N GLN A 76 -1.54 2.34 -8.01
CA GLN A 76 -1.59 3.37 -9.03
C GLN A 76 -1.34 4.79 -8.49
N SER A 77 -1.63 5.03 -7.22
CA SER A 77 -1.41 6.33 -6.57
C SER A 77 0.02 6.49 -6.02
N LEU A 78 0.74 5.39 -5.82
CA LEU A 78 2.14 5.42 -5.41
C LEU A 78 3.02 6.01 -6.53
N ALA A 79 3.86 6.95 -6.16
CA ALA A 79 4.87 7.55 -7.03
C ALA A 79 6.27 7.25 -6.48
N ARG A 80 7.29 7.28 -7.34
CA ARG A 80 8.67 7.27 -6.85
C ARG A 80 8.97 8.60 -6.17
N LYS A 81 9.57 8.54 -4.99
CA LYS A 81 10.18 9.67 -4.32
C LYS A 81 11.35 10.15 -5.16
N GLU A 82 11.16 11.22 -5.92
CA GLU A 82 12.26 11.91 -6.58
C GLU A 82 13.12 12.55 -5.48
N VAL A 83 14.33 12.01 -5.29
CA VAL A 83 15.34 12.60 -4.40
C VAL A 83 15.93 13.78 -5.16
N VAL A 84 15.47 14.99 -4.83
CA VAL A 84 16.09 16.26 -5.28
C VAL A 84 17.31 16.57 -4.43
#